data_AF-A0A7Y3T7Q7-F1
#
_entry.id   AF-A0A7Y3T7Q7-F1
#
_cell.length_a   1.000
_cell.length_b   1.000
_cell.length_c   1.000
_cell.angle_alpha   90.00
_cell.angle_beta   90.00
_cell.angle_gamma   90.00
#
_symmetry.space_group_name_H-M   'P 1'
#
loop_
_entity.id
_entity.type
_entity.pdbx_description
1 polymer ?
#
loop_
_entity_poly.entity_id
_entity_poly.type
_entity_poly.pdbx_seq_one_letter_code
_entity_poly.pdbx_strand_id
1 'polypeptide(L)'
;MLQARIPYRLEVAPFLIQEFLSSEGRILQEKRLSILVIAFWLGILSPAFSAQDAPYEGKMLRIAEVLGSLHYLRNLCGETSNEWRERMDAIIAAEKPDEAERVRLVSSFNHGYRVFSDNYVRCTPSALAAIDRYMKEGESLSNELISRYGN
;
A
#
# COMPACT_ATOMS: atom_id res chain seq x y z
N MET A 1 -24.95 -6.06 -11.72
CA MET A 1 -25.39 -4.70 -12.11
C MET A 1 -26.27 -4.14 -11.00
N LEU A 2 -25.91 -2.94 -10.50
CA LEU A 2 -26.61 -2.03 -9.56
C LEU A 2 -26.83 -2.54 -8.11
N GLN A 3 -26.17 -1.96 -7.08
CA GLN A 3 -26.51 -0.70 -6.36
C GLN A 3 -27.94 -0.77 -5.73
N ALA A 4 -28.24 -0.40 -4.48
CA ALA A 4 -27.62 0.52 -3.55
C ALA A 4 -28.35 0.51 -2.17
N ARG A 5 -27.68 1.14 -1.18
CA ARG A 5 -28.22 2.06 -0.14
C ARG A 5 -28.98 1.51 1.09
N ILE A 6 -28.19 1.54 2.18
CA ILE A 6 -28.48 1.95 3.56
C ILE A 6 -29.66 2.94 3.72
N PRO A 7 -30.56 2.73 4.71
CA PRO A 7 -31.44 3.77 5.23
C PRO A 7 -31.11 4.13 6.70
N TYR A 8 -30.59 5.33 6.96
CA TYR A 8 -30.69 5.96 8.28
C TYR A 8 -31.61 7.17 8.15
N ARG A 9 -32.79 7.07 8.76
CA ARG A 9 -33.82 8.11 8.89
C ARG A 9 -33.63 8.77 10.26
N LEU A 10 -33.29 10.05 10.28
CA LEU A 10 -33.39 10.92 11.46
C LEU A 10 -34.49 11.95 11.16
N GLU A 11 -35.62 11.82 11.86
CA GLU A 11 -36.67 12.83 11.93
C GLU A 11 -36.35 13.78 13.09
N VAL A 12 -36.19 15.06 12.79
CA VAL A 12 -36.09 16.14 13.79
C VAL A 12 -37.25 17.11 13.58
N ALA A 13 -38.02 17.33 14.65
CA ALA A 13 -39.23 18.14 14.67
C ALA A 13 -38.94 19.65 14.49
N PRO A 14 -39.71 20.40 13.67
CA PRO A 14 -39.55 21.83 13.49
C PRO A 14 -40.68 22.59 14.21
N PHE A 15 -40.43 23.27 15.33
CA PHE A 15 -41.38 24.33 15.78
C PHE A 15 -40.84 25.42 16.71
N LEU A 16 -39.57 25.43 17.13
CA LEU A 16 -39.07 26.41 18.09
C LEU A 16 -37.81 27.16 17.63
N ILE A 17 -37.80 27.72 16.41
CA ILE A 17 -36.63 28.47 15.88
C ILE A 17 -36.99 29.86 15.32
N GLN A 18 -38.26 30.20 15.10
CA GLN A 18 -38.59 31.34 14.23
C GLN A 18 -38.35 32.74 14.83
N GLU A 19 -38.41 32.94 16.16
CA GLU A 19 -38.35 34.30 16.72
C GLU A 19 -36.96 34.76 17.20
N PHE A 20 -36.00 33.85 17.40
CA PHE A 20 -34.67 34.21 17.93
C PHE A 20 -33.70 34.76 16.83
N LEU A 21 -34.03 34.56 15.55
CA LEU A 21 -33.12 34.80 14.41
C LEU A 21 -33.11 36.23 13.84
N SER A 22 -33.74 37.22 14.48
CA SER A 22 -33.81 38.59 13.94
C SER A 22 -32.83 39.59 14.59
N SER A 23 -32.39 39.35 15.82
CA SER A 23 -31.60 40.33 16.59
C SER A 23 -30.08 40.12 16.54
N GLU A 24 -29.57 38.90 16.28
CA GLU A 24 -28.12 38.61 16.29
C GLU A 24 -27.40 38.90 14.95
N GLY A 25 -28.15 39.11 13.87
CA GLY A 25 -27.64 39.10 12.49
C GLY A 25 -26.72 40.27 12.08
N ARG A 26 -26.67 41.38 12.84
CA ARG A 26 -25.88 42.57 12.46
C ARG A 26 -24.46 42.61 13.03
N ILE A 27 -24.17 41.90 14.13
CA ILE A 27 -22.85 41.94 14.80
C ILE A 27 -21.91 40.82 14.29
N LEU A 28 -22.46 39.76 13.71
CA LEU A 28 -21.71 38.60 13.19
C LEU A 28 -21.08 38.79 11.80
N GLN A 29 -21.45 39.84 11.06
CA GLN A 29 -21.03 40.01 9.66
C GLN A 29 -19.56 40.49 9.54
N GLU A 30 -19.13 41.41 10.40
CA GLU A 30 -17.76 41.94 10.43
C GLU A 30 -16.72 40.85 10.77
N LYS A 31 -17.04 39.96 11.71
CA LYS A 31 -16.10 38.93 12.19
C LYS A 31 -15.94 37.74 11.23
N ARG A 32 -16.90 37.52 10.34
CA ARG A 32 -16.86 36.41 9.36
C ARG A 32 -15.81 36.62 8.27
N LEU A 33 -15.55 37.87 7.88
CA LEU A 33 -14.57 38.16 6.84
C LEU A 33 -13.13 37.92 7.35
N SER A 34 -12.85 38.27 8.61
CA SER A 34 -11.52 38.07 9.20
C SER A 34 -11.16 36.60 9.47
N ILE A 35 -12.14 35.76 9.81
CA ILE A 35 -11.89 34.32 10.11
C ILE A 35 -11.54 33.54 8.83
N LEU A 36 -12.14 33.90 7.69
CA LEU A 36 -11.87 33.24 6.40
C LEU A 36 -10.46 33.51 5.88
N VAL A 37 -9.89 34.69 6.14
CA VAL A 37 -8.51 35.03 5.73
C VAL A 37 -7.47 34.27 6.55
N ILE A 38 -7.72 34.08 7.85
CA ILE A 38 -6.80 33.36 8.74
C ILE A 38 -6.79 31.85 8.44
N ALA A 39 -7.95 31.25 8.16
CA ALA A 39 -8.05 29.84 7.78
C ALA A 39 -7.38 29.55 6.42
N PHE A 40 -7.39 30.51 5.49
CA PHE A 40 -6.72 30.39 4.20
C PHE A 40 -5.19 30.43 4.32
N TRP A 41 -4.63 31.16 5.28
CA TRP A 41 -3.18 31.21 5.53
C TRP A 41 -2.63 30.03 6.35
N LEU A 42 -3.45 29.33 7.13
CA LEU A 42 -3.02 28.17 7.94
C LEU A 42 -3.07 26.82 7.18
N GLY A 43 -3.67 26.76 5.99
CA GLY A 43 -3.87 25.51 5.25
C GLY A 43 -2.73 25.06 4.32
N ILE A 44 -1.69 25.88 4.11
CA ILE A 44 -0.72 25.67 3.02
C ILE A 44 0.59 24.97 3.47
N LEU A 45 0.82 24.79 4.77
CA LEU A 45 2.09 24.25 5.27
C LEU A 45 1.92 22.95 6.08
N SER A 46 1.33 21.93 5.47
CA SER A 46 1.63 20.55 5.88
C SER A 46 2.68 20.00 4.94
N PRO A 47 3.99 20.10 5.24
CA PRO A 47 4.93 19.21 4.59
C PRO A 47 4.52 17.81 5.04
N ALA A 48 3.96 17.02 4.14
CA ALA A 48 3.96 15.58 4.31
C ALA A 48 5.44 15.20 4.43
N PHE A 49 5.90 14.98 5.65
CA PHE A 49 7.23 14.47 5.92
C PHE A 49 7.24 13.05 5.36
N SER A 50 7.60 12.90 4.08
CA SER A 50 7.96 11.60 3.56
C SER A 50 9.22 11.19 4.32
N ALA A 51 9.08 10.24 5.25
CA ALA A 51 10.23 9.48 5.70
C ALA A 51 10.92 8.99 4.43
N GLN A 52 12.17 9.42 4.23
CA GLN A 52 12.94 9.01 3.07
C GLN A 52 13.26 7.54 3.33
N ASP A 53 12.52 6.64 2.68
CA ASP A 53 12.72 5.19 2.77
C ASP A 53 14.22 4.89 2.66
N ALA A 54 14.72 3.98 3.49
CA ALA A 54 16.14 3.66 3.50
C ALA A 54 16.59 3.20 2.09
N PRO A 55 17.83 3.47 1.66
CA PRO A 55 18.28 3.19 0.30
C PRO A 55 18.12 1.72 -0.17
N TYR A 56 17.97 0.78 0.78
CA TYR A 56 17.79 -0.64 0.52
C TYR A 56 16.31 -1.09 0.48
N GLU A 57 15.38 -0.31 1.02
CA GLU A 57 13.96 -0.71 1.16
C GLU A 57 13.33 -1.06 -0.20
N GLY A 58 13.55 -0.23 -1.22
CA GLY A 58 13.03 -0.50 -2.56
C GLY A 58 13.51 -1.84 -3.14
N LYS A 59 14.74 -2.25 -2.80
CA LYS A 59 15.31 -3.54 -3.22
C LYS A 59 14.73 -4.70 -2.43
N MET A 60 14.46 -4.50 -1.14
CA MET A 60 13.77 -5.49 -0.31
C MET A 60 12.36 -5.78 -0.83
N LEU A 61 11.62 -4.73 -1.18
CA LEU A 61 10.33 -4.88 -1.84
C LEU A 61 10.48 -5.63 -3.17
N ARG A 62 11.46 -5.27 -4.00
CA ARG A 62 11.69 -5.99 -5.27
C ARG A 62 12.01 -7.47 -5.08
N ILE A 63 12.83 -7.83 -4.09
CA ILE A 63 13.09 -9.23 -3.74
C ILE A 63 11.80 -9.93 -3.32
N ALA A 64 10.99 -9.31 -2.47
CA ALA A 64 9.72 -9.90 -2.04
C ALA A 64 8.82 -10.22 -3.24
N GLU A 65 8.69 -9.29 -4.19
CA GLU A 65 7.96 -9.51 -5.44
C GLU A 65 8.53 -10.65 -6.28
N VAL A 66 9.85 -10.73 -6.41
CA VAL A 66 10.54 -11.80 -7.14
C VAL A 66 10.26 -13.16 -6.51
N LEU A 67 10.30 -13.26 -5.18
CA LEU A 67 9.98 -14.49 -4.46
C LEU A 67 8.53 -14.92 -4.66
N GLY A 68 7.58 -13.98 -4.64
CA GLY A 68 6.17 -14.26 -4.92
C GLY A 68 5.94 -14.76 -6.34
N SER A 69 6.63 -14.15 -7.30
CA SER A 69 6.62 -14.55 -8.71
C SER A 69 7.15 -15.98 -8.91
N LEU A 70 8.29 -16.29 -8.30
CA LEU A 70 8.90 -17.63 -8.35
C LEU A 70 8.03 -18.67 -7.65
N HIS A 71 7.45 -18.33 -6.50
CA HIS A 71 6.55 -19.21 -5.77
C HIS A 71 5.40 -19.69 -6.66
N TYR A 72 4.75 -18.76 -7.40
CA TYR A 72 3.68 -19.14 -8.32
C TYR A 72 4.20 -19.95 -9.51
N LEU A 73 5.15 -19.39 -10.27
CA LEU A 73 5.57 -19.94 -11.56
C LEU A 73 6.16 -21.35 -11.42
N ARG A 74 6.99 -21.58 -10.40
CA ARG A 74 7.64 -22.88 -10.24
C ARG A 74 6.68 -23.95 -9.76
N ASN A 75 5.73 -23.62 -8.88
CA ASN A 75 4.65 -24.52 -8.50
C ASN A 75 3.76 -24.86 -9.71
N LEU A 76 3.43 -23.86 -10.55
CA LEU A 76 2.70 -24.08 -11.79
C LEU A 76 3.44 -25.02 -12.75
N CYS A 77 4.78 -25.01 -12.71
CA CYS A 77 5.66 -25.83 -13.54
C CYS A 77 6.14 -27.13 -12.85
N GLY A 78 5.49 -27.55 -11.76
CA GLY A 78 5.65 -28.89 -11.18
C GLY A 78 6.55 -28.97 -9.94
N GLU A 79 7.05 -27.85 -9.42
CA GLU A 79 7.63 -27.82 -8.07
C GLU A 79 6.54 -28.03 -7.02
N THR A 80 6.84 -28.76 -5.94
CA THR A 80 5.89 -29.03 -4.84
C THR A 80 6.31 -28.40 -3.52
N SER A 81 7.35 -27.55 -3.55
CA SER A 81 7.94 -26.95 -2.36
C SER A 81 7.32 -25.59 -2.03
N ASN A 82 7.37 -25.25 -0.74
CA ASN A 82 7.09 -23.90 -0.23
C ASN A 82 8.35 -23.04 -0.10
N GLU A 83 9.47 -23.48 -0.70
CA GLU A 83 10.81 -22.92 -0.53
C GLU A 83 10.85 -21.39 -0.72
N TRP A 84 10.15 -20.87 -1.72
CA TRP A 84 10.08 -19.44 -2.01
C TRP A 84 9.31 -18.63 -0.98
N ARG A 85 8.27 -19.23 -0.39
CA ARG A 85 7.51 -18.64 0.71
C ARG A 85 8.33 -18.67 1.99
N GLU A 86 8.98 -19.79 2.28
CA GLU A 86 9.85 -19.94 3.43
C GLU A 86 11.02 -18.94 3.40
N ARG A 87 11.57 -18.64 2.21
CA ARG A 87 12.56 -17.56 2.05
C ARG A 87 12.00 -16.18 2.38
N MET A 88 10.77 -15.89 1.98
CA MET A 88 10.11 -14.63 2.33
C MET A 88 9.90 -14.55 3.86
N ASP A 89 9.46 -15.63 4.48
CA ASP A 89 9.29 -15.70 5.93
C ASP A 89 10.64 -15.51 6.66
N ALA A 90 11.73 -16.08 6.13
CA ALA A 90 13.08 -15.89 6.65
C ALA A 90 13.54 -14.42 6.54
N ILE A 91 13.21 -13.72 5.45
CA ILE A 91 13.48 -12.29 5.30
C ILE A 91 12.74 -11.49 6.38
N ILE A 92 11.45 -11.73 6.57
CA ILE A 92 10.65 -11.02 7.59
C ILE A 92 11.20 -11.30 9.00
N ALA A 93 11.59 -12.55 9.27
CA ALA A 93 12.15 -12.93 10.56
C ALA A 93 13.52 -12.27 10.84
N ALA A 94 14.33 -12.06 9.79
CA ALA A 94 15.64 -11.43 9.89
C ALA A 94 15.53 -9.90 10.06
N GLU A 95 14.73 -9.23 9.22
CA GLU A 95 14.58 -7.77 9.23
C GLU A 95 13.82 -7.28 10.47
N LYS A 96 12.90 -8.10 11.00
CA LYS A 96 12.00 -7.72 12.11
C LYS A 96 11.31 -6.37 11.84
N PRO A 97 10.65 -6.23 10.69
CA PRO A 97 10.03 -4.97 10.29
C PRO A 97 8.90 -4.59 11.26
N ASP A 98 8.57 -3.31 11.32
CA ASP A 98 7.31 -2.89 11.93
C ASP A 98 6.11 -3.39 11.11
N GLU A 99 4.89 -3.23 11.65
CA GLU A 99 3.71 -3.76 10.95
C GLU A 99 3.47 -3.09 9.59
N ALA A 100 3.79 -1.80 9.45
CA ALA A 100 3.58 -1.10 8.19
C ALA A 100 4.53 -1.61 7.11
N GLU A 101 5.81 -1.78 7.44
CA GLU A 101 6.82 -2.35 6.56
C GLU A 101 6.55 -3.83 6.26
N ARG A 102 6.15 -4.62 7.25
CA ARG A 102 5.72 -6.02 7.07
C ARG A 102 4.61 -6.12 6.05
N VAL A 103 3.59 -5.26 6.14
CA VAL A 103 2.50 -5.20 5.17
C VAL A 103 3.01 -4.86 3.77
N ARG A 104 3.96 -3.93 3.63
CA ARG A 104 4.56 -3.60 2.32
C ARG A 104 5.27 -4.81 1.71
N LEU A 105 6.10 -5.51 2.48
CA LEU A 105 6.82 -6.71 2.04
C LEU A 105 5.86 -7.82 1.59
N VAL A 106 4.87 -8.15 2.43
CA VAL A 106 3.86 -9.17 2.12
C VAL A 106 3.00 -8.76 0.91
N SER A 107 2.63 -7.49 0.80
CA SER A 107 1.89 -6.97 -0.34
C SER A 107 2.68 -7.12 -1.64
N SER A 108 3.98 -6.82 -1.62
CA SER A 108 4.86 -6.95 -2.77
C SER A 108 5.04 -8.41 -3.20
N PHE A 109 5.22 -9.34 -2.26
CA PHE A 109 5.19 -10.78 -2.55
C PHE A 109 3.87 -11.19 -3.22
N ASN A 110 2.74 -10.79 -2.64
CA ASN A 110 1.43 -11.14 -3.17
C ASN A 110 1.17 -10.51 -4.53
N HIS A 111 1.73 -9.32 -4.80
CA HIS A 111 1.69 -8.69 -6.11
C HIS A 111 2.39 -9.56 -7.15
N GLY A 112 3.64 -9.97 -6.90
CA GLY A 112 4.39 -10.83 -7.82
C GLY A 112 3.70 -12.17 -8.09
N TYR A 113 3.13 -12.79 -7.06
CA TYR A 113 2.32 -14.00 -7.20
C TYR A 113 1.12 -13.78 -8.14
N ARG A 114 0.34 -12.72 -7.91
CA ARG A 114 -0.88 -12.43 -8.68
C ARG A 114 -0.60 -12.09 -10.13
N VAL A 115 0.46 -11.32 -10.40
CA VAL A 115 0.87 -10.96 -11.77
C VAL A 115 1.01 -12.20 -12.64
N PHE A 116 1.54 -13.30 -12.11
CA PHE A 116 1.65 -14.53 -12.89
C PHE A 116 0.41 -15.42 -12.81
N SER A 117 -0.31 -15.47 -11.69
CA SER A 117 -1.55 -16.26 -11.60
C SER A 117 -2.66 -15.75 -12.50
N ASP A 118 -2.69 -14.46 -12.78
CA ASP A 118 -3.70 -13.85 -13.65
C ASP A 118 -3.43 -14.15 -15.14
N ASN A 119 -2.17 -14.51 -15.49
CA ASN A 119 -1.73 -14.64 -16.89
C ASN A 119 -1.41 -16.09 -17.30
N TYR A 120 -1.04 -16.96 -16.36
CA TYR A 120 -0.70 -18.35 -16.65
C TYR A 120 -1.61 -19.29 -15.85
N VAL A 121 -2.19 -20.28 -16.53
CA VAL A 121 -2.96 -21.36 -15.89
C VAL A 121 -2.37 -22.76 -16.16
N ARG A 122 -1.29 -22.80 -16.93
CA ARG A 122 -0.49 -23.99 -17.24
C ARG A 122 0.95 -23.58 -17.46
N CYS A 123 1.89 -24.50 -17.21
CA CYS A 123 3.28 -24.25 -17.55
C CYS A 123 3.45 -24.11 -19.07
N THR A 124 4.09 -23.03 -19.50
CA THR A 124 4.36 -22.71 -20.91
C THR A 124 5.84 -22.38 -21.10
N PRO A 125 6.37 -22.42 -22.34
CA PRO A 125 7.75 -21.99 -22.59
C PRO A 125 8.04 -20.56 -22.11
N SER A 126 7.06 -19.64 -22.18
CA SER A 126 7.24 -18.27 -21.68
C SER A 126 7.23 -18.19 -20.15
N ALA A 127 6.48 -19.08 -19.46
CA ALA A 127 6.53 -19.20 -18.01
C ALA A 127 7.89 -19.74 -17.54
N LEU A 128 8.44 -20.75 -18.21
CA LEU A 128 9.79 -21.26 -17.94
C LEU A 128 10.85 -20.17 -18.14
N ALA A 129 10.78 -19.45 -19.26
CA ALA A 129 11.67 -18.32 -19.50
C ALA A 129 11.51 -17.20 -18.46
N ALA A 130 10.31 -17.00 -17.88
CA ALA A 130 10.11 -16.06 -16.79
C ALA A 130 10.79 -16.55 -15.52
N ILE A 131 10.67 -17.83 -15.15
CA ILE A 131 11.41 -18.42 -14.01
C ILE A 131 12.91 -18.11 -14.14
N ASP A 132 13.51 -18.40 -15.29
CA ASP A 132 14.94 -18.17 -15.51
C ASP A 132 15.35 -16.70 -15.33
N ARG A 133 14.53 -15.75 -15.78
CA ARG A 133 14.80 -14.32 -15.60
C ARG A 133 14.68 -13.90 -14.13
N TYR A 134 13.64 -14.34 -13.45
CA TYR A 134 13.40 -13.97 -12.05
C TYR A 134 14.40 -14.63 -11.09
N MET A 135 14.89 -15.83 -11.41
CA MET A 135 16.00 -16.46 -10.69
C MET A 135 17.28 -15.60 -10.77
N LYS A 136 17.66 -15.16 -11.98
CA LYS A 136 18.83 -14.30 -12.18
C LYS A 136 18.66 -12.93 -11.51
N GLU A 137 17.46 -12.38 -11.56
CA GLU A 137 17.16 -11.13 -10.88
C GLU A 137 17.28 -11.26 -9.35
N GLY A 138 16.69 -12.31 -8.78
CA GLY A 138 16.77 -12.57 -7.33
C GLY A 138 18.21 -12.76 -6.85
N GLU A 139 19.04 -13.47 -7.62
CA GLU A 139 20.48 -13.60 -7.35
C GLU A 139 21.18 -12.24 -7.36
N SER A 140 20.96 -11.44 -8.41
CA SER A 140 21.55 -10.11 -8.55
C SER A 140 21.18 -9.19 -7.39
N LEU A 141 19.89 -9.13 -7.03
CA LEU A 141 19.39 -8.31 -5.92
C LEU A 141 20.00 -8.75 -4.58
N SER A 142 20.06 -10.06 -4.33
CA SER A 142 20.62 -10.60 -3.10
C SER A 142 22.10 -10.27 -2.96
N ASN A 143 22.88 -10.46 -4.03
CA ASN A 143 24.30 -10.13 -4.05
C ASN A 143 24.53 -8.63 -3.85
N GLU A 144 23.71 -7.78 -4.47
CA GLU A 144 23.83 -6.35 -4.30
C GLU A 144 23.52 -5.92 -2.86
N LEU A 145 22.47 -6.46 -2.24
CA LEU A 145 22.15 -6.16 -0.85
C LEU A 145 23.27 -6.57 0.10
N ILE A 146 23.81 -7.79 -0.05
CA ILE A 146 24.92 -8.27 0.78
C ILE A 146 26.15 -7.39 0.60
N SER A 147 26.53 -7.09 -0.65
CA SER A 147 27.73 -6.30 -0.94
C SER A 147 27.70 -4.87 -0.39
N ARG A 148 26.51 -4.27 -0.30
CA ARG A 148 26.35 -2.87 0.10
C ARG A 148 25.91 -2.69 1.56
N TYR A 149 25.16 -3.66 2.10
CA TYR A 149 24.45 -3.52 3.39
C TYR A 149 24.64 -4.72 4.33
N GLY A 150 25.42 -5.75 3.97
CA GLY A 150 25.57 -6.99 4.75
C GLY A 150 26.54 -6.93 5.94
N ASN A 151 26.77 -5.77 6.55
CA ASN A 151 27.69 -5.56 7.67
C ASN A 151 26.97 -5.38 9.01
#